data_AF-A0A0L6JTG1-F1
#
_entry.id   AF-A0A0L6JTG1-F1
#
_cell.length_a   1.000
_cell.length_b   1.000
_cell.length_c   1.000
_cell.angle_alpha   90.00
_cell.angle_beta   90.00
_cell.angle_gamma   90.00
#
_symmetry.space_group_name_H-M   'P 1'
#
loop_
_entity.id
_entity.type
_entity.pdbx_description
1 polymer ?
#
loop_
_entity_poly.entity_id
_entity_poly.type
_entity_poly.pdbx_seq_one_letter_code
_entity_poly.pdbx_strand_id
1 'polypeptide(L)' 'MSPIQAITHYAKVKSIEASPIKPSKKLITFDGCPIELDLPIVLGEANANSMRSPRYTTLERLMNPKEISDLL' A
#
# COMPACT_ATOMS: atom_id res chain seq x y z
N MET A 1 -0.63 -21.99 -9.28
CA MET A 1 -1.07 -20.90 -8.38
C MET A 1 -0.49 -19.61 -8.93
N SER A 2 -1.34 -18.69 -9.39
CA SER A 2 -0.91 -17.36 -9.84
C SER A 2 -0.83 -16.41 -8.62
N PRO A 3 0.06 -15.40 -8.62
CA PRO A 3 0.14 -14.45 -7.50
C PRO A 3 -1.17 -13.66 -7.34
N ILE A 4 -1.58 -13.44 -6.09
CA ILE A 4 -2.75 -12.62 -5.77
C ILE A 4 -2.37 -11.16 -6.01
N GLN A 5 -2.92 -10.57 -7.07
CA GLN A 5 -2.75 -9.16 -7.40
C GLN A 5 -3.75 -8.32 -6.60
N ALA A 6 -3.47 -8.07 -5.32
CA ALA A 6 -4.35 -7.29 -4.43
C ALA A 6 -3.57 -6.50 -3.37
N ILE A 7 -4.15 -5.42 -2.87
CA ILE A 7 -3.72 -4.79 -1.61
C ILE A 7 -4.39 -5.56 -0.47
N THR A 8 -3.57 -6.08 0.44
CA THR A 8 -4.05 -6.97 1.52
C THR A 8 -3.78 -6.42 2.92
N HIS A 9 -2.86 -5.47 3.05
CA HIS A 9 -2.44 -4.93 4.33
C HIS A 9 -2.19 -3.43 4.25
N TYR A 10 -2.29 -2.76 5.39
CA TYR A 10 -1.85 -1.38 5.58
C TYR A 10 -1.06 -1.24 6.87
N ALA A 11 -0.16 -0.26 6.92
CA ALA A 11 0.65 -0.02 8.11
C ALA A 11 0.82 1.48 8.31
N LYS A 12 0.84 1.89 9.58
CA LYS A 12 1.20 3.27 9.94
C LYS A 12 2.71 3.43 9.82
N VAL A 13 3.16 4.49 9.16
CA VAL A 13 4.59 4.83 9.06
C VAL A 13 5.03 5.52 10.34
N LYS A 14 6.08 4.99 10.99
CA LYS A 14 6.73 5.59 12.16
C LYS A 14 7.81 6.59 11.78
N SER A 15 8.71 6.20 10.88
CA SER A 15 9.81 7.05 10.40
C SER A 15 10.15 6.76 8.94
N ILE A 16 10.70 7.77 8.28
CA ILE A 16 11.30 7.65 6.96
C ILE A 16 12.71 8.22 7.04
N GLU A 17 13.71 7.36 6.89
CA GLU A 17 15.11 7.69 7.11
C GLU A 17 15.93 7.34 5.86
N ALA A 18 17.17 7.85 5.77
CA ALA A 18 18.10 7.39 4.75
C ALA A 18 18.46 5.92 5.02
N SER A 19 18.48 5.08 3.98
CA SER A 19 18.85 3.68 4.18
C SER A 19 20.34 3.58 4.57
N PRO A 20 20.67 2.93 5.70
CA PRO A 20 22.05 2.79 6.15
C PRO A 20 22.88 1.86 5.24
N ILE A 21 22.22 1.07 4.39
CA ILE A 21 22.85 0.09 3.49
C ILE A 21 22.93 0.64 2.06
N LYS A 22 21.98 1.50 1.65
CA LYS A 22 21.92 2.06 0.30
C LYS A 22 21.55 3.55 0.35
N PRO A 23 22.54 4.47 0.33
CA PRO A 23 22.30 5.91 0.50
C PRO A 23 21.29 6.54 -0.47
N SER A 24 21.11 5.97 -1.67
CA SER A 24 20.13 6.43 -2.66
C SER A 24 18.69 5.96 -2.40
N LYS A 25 18.45 5.23 -1.32
CA LYS A 25 17.14 4.66 -0.95
C LYS A 25 16.71 5.16 0.42
N LYS A 26 15.40 5.15 0.66
CA LYS A 26 14.82 5.42 1.97
C LYS A 26 14.50 4.11 2.70
N LEU A 27 14.68 4.11 4.02
CA LEU A 27 14.19 3.10 4.94
C LEU A 27 12.87 3.59 5.53
N ILE A 28 11.83 2.77 5.45
CA ILE A 28 10.52 3.08 6.02
C ILE A 28 10.30 2.14 7.20
N THR A 29 10.16 2.70 8.40
CA THR A 29 9.87 1.94 9.61
C THR A 29 8.38 2.01 9.90
N PHE A 30 7.74 0.88 10.13
CA PHE A 30 6.33 0.83 10.52
C PHE A 30 6.14 1.02 12.03
N ASP A 31 5.04 1.66 12.40
CA ASP A 31 4.58 1.81 13.78
C ASP A 31 3.76 0.56 14.14
N GLY A 32 4.47 -0.52 14.50
CA GLY A 32 3.88 -1.82 14.79
C GLY A 32 3.79 -2.75 13.56
N CYS A 33 2.98 -3.80 13.69
CA CYS A 33 2.75 -4.77 12.62
C CYS A 33 1.77 -4.21 11.57
N PRO A 34 1.94 -4.53 10.28
CA PRO A 34 0.91 -4.31 9.28
C PRO A 34 -0.42 -4.93 9.70
N ILE A 35 -1.50 -4.23 9.46
CA ILE A 35 -2.88 -4.64 9.74
C ILE A 35 -3.45 -5.22 8.45
N GLU A 36 -4.01 -6.43 8.53
CA GLU A 36 -4.71 -7.07 7.42
C GLU A 36 -6.03 -6.35 7.13
N LEU A 37 -6.38 -6.21 5.86
CA LEU A 37 -7.67 -5.68 5.44
C LEU A 37 -8.72 -6.79 5.50
N ASP A 38 -9.91 -6.47 6.01
CA ASP A 38 -11.05 -7.41 6.04
C ASP A 38 -11.44 -7.89 4.62
N LEU A 39 -11.26 -7.01 3.63
CA LEU A 39 -11.49 -7.30 2.22
C LEU A 39 -10.25 -6.88 1.39
N PRO A 40 -9.61 -7.82 0.66
CA PRO A 40 -8.49 -7.48 -0.20
C PRO A 40 -8.94 -6.63 -1.39
N ILE A 41 -8.20 -5.57 -1.68
CA ILE A 41 -8.49 -4.65 -2.80
C ILE A 41 -7.87 -5.26 -4.06
N VAL A 42 -8.69 -5.95 -4.83
CA VAL A 42 -8.23 -6.64 -6.05
C VAL A 42 -7.74 -5.60 -7.06
N LEU A 43 -6.53 -5.80 -7.57
CA LEU A 43 -5.95 -4.90 -8.56
C LEU A 43 -6.62 -5.07 -9.93
N GLY A 44 -7.18 -6.25 -10.22
CA GLY A 44 -7.94 -6.52 -11.45
C GLY A 44 -7.13 -6.24 -12.72
N GLU A 45 -7.76 -5.64 -13.74
CA GLU A 45 -7.08 -5.15 -14.95
C GLU A 45 -6.43 -3.78 -14.76
N ALA A 46 -6.31 -3.27 -13.53
CA ALA A 46 -5.72 -1.97 -13.33
C ALA A 46 -4.28 -1.98 -13.85
N ASN A 47 -4.00 -0.96 -14.67
CA ASN A 47 -2.69 -0.75 -15.26
C ASN A 47 -1.61 -0.84 -14.16
N ALA A 48 -0.53 -1.61 -14.39
CA ALA A 48 0.59 -1.71 -13.46
C ALA A 48 1.21 -0.33 -13.12
N ASN A 49 0.95 0.69 -13.95
CA ASN A 49 1.33 2.07 -13.71
C ASN A 49 0.44 2.79 -12.68
N SER A 50 -0.76 2.29 -12.38
CA SER A 50 -1.71 2.88 -11.44
C SER A 50 -1.20 2.92 -9.99
N MET A 51 -0.19 2.10 -9.67
CA MET A 51 0.48 2.03 -8.36
C MET A 51 1.86 2.70 -8.34
N ARG A 52 2.31 3.33 -9.44
CA ARG A 52 3.66 3.91 -9.53
C ARG A 52 3.81 5.28 -8.85
N SER A 53 2.72 5.94 -8.50
CA SER A 53 2.74 7.18 -7.72
C SER A 53 2.10 6.96 -6.33
N PRO A 54 2.59 7.65 -5.28
CA PRO A 54 1.88 7.69 -4.01
C PRO A 54 0.50 8.30 -4.25
N ARG A 55 -0.55 7.52 -3.99
CA ARG A 55 -1.92 8.04 -4.02
C ARG A 55 -2.29 8.39 -2.59
N TYR A 56 -2.56 9.66 -2.35
CA TYR A 56 -3.08 10.11 -1.07
C TYR A 56 -4.51 9.61 -0.96
N THR A 57 -4.70 8.55 -0.18
CA THR A 57 -6.01 8.00 0.15
C THR A 57 -6.34 8.28 1.61
N THR A 58 -7.62 8.30 1.96
CA THR A 58 -8.05 8.41 3.36
C THR A 58 -8.19 7.02 3.96
N LEU A 59 -8.02 6.91 5.28
CA LEU A 59 -8.24 5.64 5.98
C LEU A 59 -9.67 5.13 5.73
N GLU A 60 -10.66 6.01 5.72
CA GLU A 60 -12.06 5.67 5.44
C GLU A 60 -12.23 4.97 4.07
N ARG A 61 -11.61 5.51 3.02
CA ARG A 61 -11.63 4.91 1.67
C ARG A 61 -10.89 3.59 1.60
N LEU A 62 -9.85 3.42 2.40
CA LEU A 62 -9.11 2.17 2.51
C LEU A 62 -9.90 1.06 3.23
N MET A 63 -10.80 1.41 4.15
CA MET A 63 -11.59 0.45 4.91
C MET A 63 -12.81 -0.09 4.15
N ASN A 64 -13.32 0.63 3.14
CA ASN A 64 -14.45 0.16 2.31
C ASN A 64 -14.28 0.36 0.78
N PRO A 65 -13.18 -0.10 0.17
CA PRO A 65 -12.96 -0.01 -1.27
C PRO A 65 -13.59 -1.20 -1.99
N LYS A 66 -14.22 -0.96 -3.15
CA LYS A 66 -14.66 -2.02 -4.07
C LYS A 66 -13.61 -2.27 -5.14
N GLU A 67 -12.90 -1.24 -5.55
CA GLU A 67 -11.85 -1.29 -6.57
C GLU A 67 -10.73 -0.27 -6.30
N ILE A 68 -9.61 -0.43 -7.00
CA ILE A 68 -8.46 0.49 -6.94
C ILE A 68 -8.88 1.95 -7.17
N SER A 69 -9.88 2.22 -8.02
CA SER A 69 -10.38 3.56 -8.32
C SER A 69 -10.81 4.29 -7.06
N ASP A 70 -11.37 3.57 -6.10
CA ASP A 70 -11.97 4.13 -4.89
C ASP A 70 -10.94 4.71 -3.92
N LEU A 71 -9.66 4.41 -4.14
CA LEU A 71 -8.55 4.94 -3.35
C LEU A 71 -8.17 6.38 -3.76
N LEU A 72 -8.71 6.92 -4.85
CA LEU A 72 -8.44 8.27 -5.38
C LEU A 72 -9.45 9.32 -4.91
#